data_AF-A0A972AJJ5-F1
#
_entry.id   AF-A0A972AJJ5-F1
#
_cell.length_a   1.000
_cell.length_b   1.000
_cell.length_c   1.000
_cell.angle_alpha   90.00
_cell.angle_beta   90.00
_cell.angle_gamma   90.00
#
_symmetry.space_group_name_H-M   'P 1'
#
loop_
_entity.id
_entity.type
_entity.pdbx_description
1 polymer ?
#
loop_
_entity_poly.entity_id
_entity_poly.type
_entity_poly.pdbx_seq_one_letter_code
_entity_poly.pdbx_strand_id
1 'polypeptide(L)'
;MRAVKALLVAFFIITLVTGYIIYNSGMSISISFKNPSWNKAGDQGIETGTAGAAVPDDETGAAGSANTPGDAGAADPADTDDAKTPDGGAGSALSIARRVHELFQSRQQDDEKSFREIIDLLPGIDWSLYAKEYDAAGAKEVLEWISQSPYTAEGENVLNIFKATKGLDGMLSDQYGVIVGEFFRNDTEKYVKLLARLDRQSIDRVCRFTADNNYYHVEPEEAVESITARFEGRDLTDSERYVVDSMLKAIKAYITEKST
;
A
#
# COMPACT_ATOMS: atom_id res chain seq x y z
N MET A 1 18.95 -43.47 -3.26
CA MET A 1 19.54 -42.34 -2.49
C MET A 1 20.76 -41.67 -3.14
N ARG A 2 21.73 -42.39 -3.71
CA ARG A 2 22.92 -41.76 -4.33
C ARG A 2 22.62 -40.96 -5.61
N ALA A 3 21.71 -41.44 -6.45
CA ALA A 3 21.32 -40.76 -7.71
C ALA A 3 20.57 -39.42 -7.47
N VAL A 4 19.73 -39.35 -6.43
CA VAL A 4 18.96 -38.13 -6.09
C VAL A 4 19.90 -37.03 -5.59
N LYS A 5 20.93 -37.38 -4.81
CA LYS A 5 21.96 -36.43 -4.37
C LYS A 5 22.80 -35.90 -5.54
N ALA A 6 23.13 -36.75 -6.51
CA ALA A 6 23.85 -36.31 -7.72
C ALA A 6 23.01 -35.35 -8.57
N LEU A 7 21.70 -35.58 -8.67
CA LEU A 7 20.78 -34.72 -9.43
C LEU A 7 20.61 -33.33 -8.78
N LEU A 8 20.49 -33.27 -7.44
CA LEU A 8 20.39 -32.02 -6.70
C LEU A 8 21.67 -31.18 -6.79
N VAL A 9 22.84 -31.83 -6.71
CA VAL A 9 24.13 -31.14 -6.86
C VAL A 9 24.31 -30.60 -8.28
N ALA A 10 23.93 -31.38 -9.30
CA ALA A 10 23.96 -30.91 -10.69
C ALA A 10 23.03 -29.71 -10.93
N PHE A 11 21.82 -29.75 -10.35
CA PHE A 11 20.87 -28.64 -10.45
C PHE A 11 21.43 -27.37 -9.80
N PHE A 12 22.02 -27.48 -8.61
CA PHE A 12 22.59 -26.35 -7.87
C PHE A 12 23.79 -25.71 -8.60
N ILE A 13 24.64 -26.53 -9.23
CA ILE A 13 25.77 -26.05 -10.04
C ILE A 13 25.26 -25.30 -11.28
N ILE A 14 24.22 -25.82 -11.95
CA ILE A 14 23.63 -25.15 -13.12
C ILE A 14 23.03 -23.80 -12.70
N THR A 15 22.28 -23.73 -11.60
CA THR A 15 21.69 -22.47 -11.12
C THR A 15 22.75 -21.43 -10.76
N LEU A 16 23.85 -21.83 -10.11
CA LEU A 16 24.94 -20.92 -9.77
C LEU A 16 25.72 -20.45 -11.01
N VAL A 17 26.00 -21.34 -11.95
CA VAL A 17 26.71 -20.98 -13.20
C VAL A 17 25.84 -20.07 -14.07
N THR A 18 24.55 -20.37 -14.21
CA THR A 18 23.61 -19.52 -14.96
C THR A 18 23.43 -18.16 -14.29
N GLY A 19 23.28 -18.11 -12.96
CA GLY A 19 23.20 -16.85 -12.20
C GLY A 19 24.46 -16.00 -12.33
N TYR A 20 25.64 -16.62 -12.28
CA TYR A 20 26.92 -15.93 -12.46
C TYR A 20 27.09 -15.37 -13.88
N ILE A 21 26.68 -16.12 -14.91
CA ILE A 21 26.71 -15.65 -16.30
C ILE A 21 25.73 -14.49 -16.51
N ILE A 22 24.50 -14.59 -15.98
CA ILE A 22 23.49 -13.53 -16.07
C ILE A 22 23.97 -12.23 -15.40
N TYR A 23 24.54 -12.34 -14.19
CA TYR A 23 25.05 -11.18 -13.45
C TYR A 23 26.18 -10.46 -14.20
N ASN A 24 27.10 -11.20 -14.82
CA ASN A 24 28.25 -10.61 -15.50
C ASN A 24 27.98 -10.15 -16.95
N SER A 25 26.86 -10.55 -17.56
CA SER A 25 26.54 -10.23 -18.96
C SER A 25 25.50 -9.12 -19.11
N GLY A 26 24.96 -8.57 -18.02
CA GLY A 26 23.96 -7.50 -18.07
C GLY A 26 22.66 -7.88 -18.79
N MET A 27 22.41 -9.18 -18.98
CA MET A 27 21.20 -9.68 -19.63
C MET A 27 20.05 -9.80 -18.63
N SER A 28 18.97 -9.06 -18.84
CA SER A 28 17.70 -9.26 -18.15
C SER A 28 16.91 -10.38 -18.84
N ILE A 29 16.59 -11.46 -18.13
CA ILE A 29 15.67 -12.50 -18.63
C ILE A 29 14.30 -12.24 -18.04
N SER A 30 13.33 -11.90 -18.89
CA SER A 30 11.92 -11.82 -18.51
C SER A 30 11.33 -13.23 -18.48
N ILE A 31 11.07 -13.78 -17.28
CA ILE A 31 10.39 -15.07 -17.13
C ILE A 31 8.88 -14.81 -17.10
N SER A 32 8.22 -15.04 -18.23
CA SER A 32 6.75 -14.95 -18.35
C SER A 32 6.09 -16.20 -17.75
N PHE A 33 5.46 -16.07 -16.58
CA PHE A 33 4.58 -17.11 -16.06
C PHE A 33 3.23 -17.05 -16.78
N LYS A 34 3.02 -17.94 -17.75
CA LYS A 34 1.73 -18.13 -18.40
C LYS A 34 0.84 -18.98 -17.49
N ASN A 35 0.02 -18.33 -16.67
CA ASN A 35 -0.97 -19.04 -15.84
C ASN A 35 -2.19 -19.41 -16.73
N PRO A 36 -2.68 -20.68 -16.77
CA PRO A 36 -3.57 -21.14 -17.86
C PRO A 36 -5.06 -20.75 -17.75
N SER A 37 -5.50 -19.93 -16.80
CA SER A 37 -6.93 -19.70 -16.56
C SER A 37 -7.52 -18.40 -17.11
N TRP A 38 -6.74 -17.58 -17.80
CA TRP A 38 -7.20 -16.26 -18.25
C TRP A 38 -7.19 -16.17 -19.77
N ASN A 39 -8.20 -16.77 -20.41
CA ASN A 39 -8.57 -16.47 -21.80
C ASN A 39 -9.99 -16.96 -22.07
N LYS A 40 -10.97 -16.17 -21.61
CA LYS A 40 -12.29 -16.08 -22.25
C LYS A 40 -12.73 -14.63 -22.23
N ALA A 41 -12.33 -13.88 -23.25
CA ALA A 41 -13.21 -13.02 -24.03
C ALA A 41 -12.38 -12.23 -25.06
N GLY A 42 -12.81 -12.27 -26.31
CA GLY A 42 -12.71 -11.12 -27.22
C GLY A 42 -11.35 -10.86 -27.87
N ASP A 43 -11.06 -11.66 -28.88
CA ASP A 43 -10.37 -11.20 -30.09
C ASP A 43 -11.03 -9.90 -30.60
N GLN A 44 -10.24 -8.82 -30.79
CA GLN A 44 -10.29 -7.93 -31.96
C GLN A 44 -8.94 -7.20 -32.07
N GLY A 45 -8.24 -7.50 -33.16
CA GLY A 45 -6.93 -6.95 -33.47
C GLY A 45 -6.92 -5.45 -33.74
N ILE A 46 -5.77 -4.83 -33.48
CA ILE A 46 -5.41 -3.55 -34.07
C ILE A 46 -3.99 -3.66 -34.64
N GLU A 47 -3.95 -3.42 -35.94
CA GLU A 47 -2.76 -3.34 -36.78
C GLU A 47 -1.86 -2.17 -36.35
N THR A 48 -0.56 -2.41 -36.44
CA THR A 48 0.52 -1.45 -36.25
C THR A 48 0.52 -0.39 -37.35
N GLY A 49 0.47 0.90 -36.99
CA GLY A 49 0.65 2.03 -37.91
C GLY A 49 1.38 3.20 -37.25
N THR A 50 2.64 3.36 -37.62
CA THR A 50 3.57 4.43 -37.19
C THR A 50 3.32 5.76 -37.93
N ALA A 51 3.37 6.85 -37.15
CA ALA A 51 3.93 8.20 -37.41
C ALA A 51 3.62 8.97 -38.72
N GLY A 52 3.22 10.24 -38.55
CA GLY A 52 3.35 11.27 -39.58
C GLY A 52 2.74 12.62 -39.16
N ALA A 53 3.58 13.56 -38.74
CA ALA A 53 3.23 14.94 -38.43
C ALA A 53 3.02 15.80 -39.69
N ALA A 54 2.14 16.81 -39.62
CA ALA A 54 2.30 18.13 -40.27
C ALA A 54 1.19 19.11 -39.84
N VAL A 55 1.60 20.27 -39.31
CA VAL A 55 0.90 21.57 -39.28
C VAL A 55 1.30 22.29 -40.59
N PRO A 56 0.53 23.23 -41.21
CA PRO A 56 0.42 24.64 -40.78
C PRO A 56 -1.01 25.25 -40.93
N ASP A 57 -1.40 26.13 -39.99
CA ASP A 57 -1.55 27.60 -40.10
C ASP A 57 -2.75 28.09 -40.95
N ASP A 58 -3.65 28.86 -40.32
CA ASP A 58 -3.96 30.21 -40.82
C ASP A 58 -4.60 31.11 -39.74
N GLU A 59 -4.31 32.40 -39.87
CA GLU A 59 -4.53 33.50 -38.96
C GLU A 59 -5.96 34.07 -38.96
N THR A 60 -6.18 35.00 -38.01
CA THR A 60 -7.02 36.23 -38.01
C THR A 60 -7.93 36.26 -36.77
N GLY A 61 -7.99 37.29 -35.93
CA GLY A 61 -7.35 38.60 -35.89
C GLY A 61 -8.21 39.53 -35.01
N ALA A 62 -7.55 40.28 -34.11
CA ALA A 62 -7.94 41.57 -33.50
C ALA A 62 -9.29 41.66 -32.71
N ALA A 63 -9.55 42.56 -31.76
CA ALA A 63 -8.85 43.46 -30.84
C ALA A 63 -9.99 44.28 -30.18
N GLY A 64 -9.88 44.73 -28.92
CA GLY A 64 -10.80 45.77 -28.41
C GLY A 64 -10.94 45.87 -26.90
N SER A 65 -10.36 46.92 -26.34
CA SER A 65 -10.39 47.36 -24.93
C SER A 65 -11.44 48.46 -24.71
N ALA A 66 -12.05 48.55 -23.50
CA ALA A 66 -12.16 49.78 -22.66
C ALA A 66 -13.33 49.79 -21.65
N ASN A 67 -12.97 49.95 -20.36
CA ASN A 67 -13.53 50.66 -19.18
C ASN A 67 -15.00 51.21 -19.11
N THR A 68 -15.72 50.75 -18.05
CA THR A 68 -16.46 51.42 -16.90
C THR A 68 -17.31 52.72 -17.09
N PRO A 69 -18.18 53.21 -16.13
CA PRO A 69 -18.69 52.71 -14.83
C PRO A 69 -20.20 52.98 -14.46
N GLY A 70 -20.66 52.43 -13.32
CA GLY A 70 -21.61 53.08 -12.37
C GLY A 70 -23.06 52.60 -12.30
N ASP A 71 -23.52 52.08 -11.15
CA ASP A 71 -24.38 52.81 -10.19
C ASP A 71 -24.72 51.95 -8.95
N ALA A 72 -24.88 52.62 -7.82
CA ALA A 72 -25.07 52.10 -6.47
C ALA A 72 -26.54 51.90 -6.11
N GLY A 73 -26.82 51.01 -5.14
CA GLY A 73 -28.16 50.91 -4.55
C GLY A 73 -28.28 49.80 -3.50
N ALA A 74 -28.16 50.19 -2.23
CA ALA A 74 -28.21 49.37 -1.03
C ALA A 74 -29.55 48.65 -0.77
N ALA A 75 -29.49 47.45 -0.17
CA ALA A 75 -30.13 47.11 1.12
C ALA A 75 -30.11 45.58 1.37
N ASP A 76 -29.41 45.17 2.43
CA ASP A 76 -29.65 43.95 3.22
C ASP A 76 -30.36 44.46 4.53
N PRO A 77 -31.14 43.69 5.33
CA PRO A 77 -31.00 42.25 5.56
C PRO A 77 -32.30 41.43 5.66
N ALA A 78 -32.22 40.15 5.31
CA ALA A 78 -33.13 39.13 5.82
C ALA A 78 -32.35 37.88 6.24
N ASP A 79 -32.07 37.89 7.53
CA ASP A 79 -31.75 36.79 8.42
C ASP A 79 -32.46 35.47 8.03
N THR A 80 -31.69 34.48 7.61
CA THR A 80 -32.04 33.06 7.78
C THR A 80 -30.79 32.33 8.26
N ASP A 81 -30.64 32.33 9.58
CA ASP A 81 -30.01 31.24 10.32
C ASP A 81 -30.65 29.92 9.89
N ASP A 82 -29.91 29.10 9.14
CA ASP A 82 -30.16 27.66 9.08
C ASP A 82 -28.82 26.91 9.12
N ALA A 83 -28.51 26.51 10.35
CA ALA A 83 -27.81 25.27 10.73
C ALA A 83 -26.78 24.73 9.73
N LYS A 84 -25.54 25.21 9.86
CA LYS A 84 -24.34 24.46 9.46
C LYS A 84 -24.23 23.20 10.31
N THR A 85 -24.85 22.11 9.85
CA THR A 85 -24.53 20.77 10.31
C THR A 85 -23.22 20.36 9.62
N PRO A 86 -22.12 20.07 10.33
CA PRO A 86 -20.92 19.55 9.68
C PRO A 86 -21.16 18.05 9.40
N ASP A 87 -21.77 17.75 8.26
CA ASP A 87 -21.85 16.40 7.71
C ASP A 87 -20.49 16.04 7.07
N GLY A 88 -19.46 15.91 7.91
CA GLY A 88 -18.06 15.79 7.46
C GLY A 88 -17.47 14.38 7.52
N GLY A 89 -18.14 13.42 8.17
CA GLY A 89 -17.53 12.13 8.52
C GLY A 89 -17.78 11.00 7.53
N ALA A 90 -19.01 10.88 7.04
CA ALA A 90 -19.40 9.75 6.17
C ALA A 90 -19.25 10.07 4.68
N GLY A 91 -19.58 11.31 4.27
CA GLY A 91 -19.46 11.74 2.88
C GLY A 91 -18.01 11.77 2.37
N SER A 92 -17.05 12.11 3.23
CA SER A 92 -15.62 12.12 2.91
C SER A 92 -15.05 10.71 2.81
N ALA A 93 -15.33 9.82 3.78
CA ALA A 93 -14.85 8.43 3.75
C ALA A 93 -15.40 7.65 2.55
N LEU A 94 -16.68 7.84 2.20
CA LEU A 94 -17.29 7.22 1.01
C LEU A 94 -16.66 7.77 -0.28
N SER A 95 -16.29 9.06 -0.30
CA SER A 95 -15.56 9.64 -1.43
C SER A 95 -14.14 9.08 -1.56
N ILE A 96 -13.45 8.76 -0.46
CA ILE A 96 -12.12 8.16 -0.47
C ILE A 96 -12.18 6.71 -0.96
N ALA A 97 -13.08 5.89 -0.41
CA ALA A 97 -13.23 4.49 -0.84
C ALA A 97 -13.52 4.39 -2.35
N ARG A 98 -14.42 5.25 -2.85
CA ARG A 98 -14.71 5.34 -4.28
C ARG A 98 -13.48 5.76 -5.09
N ARG A 99 -12.76 6.79 -4.66
CA ARG A 99 -11.58 7.28 -5.37
C ARG A 99 -10.48 6.23 -5.45
N VAL A 100 -10.23 5.51 -4.35
CA VAL A 100 -9.29 4.38 -4.31
C VAL A 100 -9.74 3.30 -5.29
N HIS A 101 -11.03 2.96 -5.29
CA HIS A 101 -11.57 1.96 -6.21
C HIS A 101 -11.41 2.36 -7.69
N GLU A 102 -11.79 3.57 -8.05
CA GLU A 102 -11.67 4.09 -9.42
C GLU A 102 -10.21 4.08 -9.91
N LEU A 103 -9.29 4.59 -9.09
CA LEU A 103 -7.86 4.57 -9.39
C LEU A 103 -7.37 3.13 -9.57
N PHE A 104 -7.75 2.25 -8.65
CA PHE A 104 -7.38 0.85 -8.71
C PHE A 104 -7.89 0.20 -9.99
N GLN A 105 -9.16 0.36 -10.37
CA GLN A 105 -9.71 -0.25 -11.59
C GLN A 105 -9.08 0.30 -12.88
N SER A 106 -8.68 1.57 -12.88
CA SER A 106 -8.05 2.21 -14.04
C SER A 106 -6.53 1.99 -14.16
N ARG A 107 -5.91 1.36 -13.16
CA ARG A 107 -4.44 1.22 -13.07
C ARG A 107 -3.88 0.33 -14.19
N GLN A 108 -2.66 0.66 -14.62
CA GLN A 108 -1.83 -0.30 -15.37
C GLN A 108 -1.04 -1.17 -14.40
N GLN A 109 -0.55 -2.32 -14.89
CA GLN A 109 0.05 -3.37 -14.05
C GLN A 109 1.26 -2.87 -13.22
N ASP A 110 2.03 -1.91 -13.74
CA ASP A 110 3.23 -1.32 -13.11
C ASP A 110 3.12 0.21 -12.94
N ASP A 111 1.91 0.71 -12.68
CA ASP A 111 1.65 2.15 -12.60
C ASP A 111 2.05 2.75 -11.24
N GLU A 112 3.29 3.25 -11.15
CA GLU A 112 3.77 3.98 -9.98
C GLU A 112 2.86 5.16 -9.63
N LYS A 113 2.34 5.89 -10.63
CA LYS A 113 1.52 7.07 -10.38
C LYS A 113 0.23 6.68 -9.66
N SER A 114 -0.49 5.67 -10.17
CA SER A 114 -1.68 5.14 -9.50
C SER A 114 -1.36 4.61 -8.11
N PHE A 115 -0.20 3.96 -7.93
CA PHE A 115 0.25 3.50 -6.62
C PHE A 115 0.40 4.66 -5.64
N ARG A 116 1.13 5.72 -6.00
CA ARG A 116 1.31 6.90 -5.15
C ARG A 116 -0.03 7.55 -4.79
N GLU A 117 -0.90 7.76 -5.78
CA GLU A 117 -2.21 8.36 -5.56
C GLU A 117 -3.09 7.52 -4.61
N ILE A 118 -3.06 6.19 -4.74
CA ILE A 118 -3.78 5.29 -3.82
C ILE A 118 -3.18 5.35 -2.42
N ILE A 119 -1.85 5.26 -2.30
CA ILE A 119 -1.13 5.31 -1.02
C ILE A 119 -1.44 6.61 -0.26
N ASP A 120 -1.49 7.75 -0.94
CA ASP A 120 -1.78 9.05 -0.31
C ASP A 120 -3.21 9.15 0.24
N LEU A 121 -4.14 8.37 -0.30
CA LEU A 121 -5.53 8.30 0.17
C LEU A 121 -5.73 7.33 1.34
N LEU A 122 -4.84 6.37 1.52
CA LEU A 122 -4.97 5.32 2.53
C LEU A 122 -5.15 5.81 3.97
N PRO A 123 -4.54 6.92 4.44
CA PRO A 123 -4.76 7.39 5.81
C PRO A 123 -6.23 7.70 6.14
N GLY A 124 -7.05 8.02 5.13
CA GLY A 124 -8.47 8.31 5.29
C GLY A 124 -9.40 7.16 4.88
N ILE A 125 -8.87 6.01 4.47
CA ILE A 125 -9.71 4.89 4.01
C ILE A 125 -10.44 4.24 5.19
N ASP A 126 -11.67 3.80 4.93
CA ASP A 126 -12.41 2.90 5.80
C ASP A 126 -12.66 1.60 5.05
N TRP A 127 -11.92 0.55 5.42
CA TRP A 127 -11.97 -0.73 4.72
C TRP A 127 -13.30 -1.44 4.86
N SER A 128 -14.02 -1.21 5.97
CA SER A 128 -15.36 -1.77 6.16
C SER A 128 -16.36 -1.13 5.20
N LEU A 129 -16.21 0.17 4.95
CA LEU A 129 -17.01 0.89 3.97
C LEU A 129 -16.64 0.49 2.54
N TYR A 130 -15.35 0.40 2.22
CA TYR A 130 -14.90 -0.09 0.92
C TYR A 130 -15.47 -1.49 0.63
N ALA A 131 -15.34 -2.42 1.56
CA ALA A 131 -15.83 -3.79 1.41
C ALA A 131 -17.36 -3.86 1.27
N LYS A 132 -18.09 -2.95 1.92
CA LYS A 132 -19.54 -2.86 1.77
C LYS A 132 -19.96 -2.42 0.37
N GLU A 133 -19.24 -1.47 -0.23
CA GLU A 133 -19.58 -0.90 -1.54
C GLU A 133 -19.05 -1.74 -2.73
N TYR A 134 -17.87 -2.36 -2.58
CA TYR A 134 -17.13 -3.01 -3.66
C TYR A 134 -16.75 -4.47 -3.39
N ASP A 135 -17.37 -5.08 -2.36
CA ASP A 135 -17.07 -6.42 -1.83
C ASP A 135 -15.71 -6.54 -1.10
N ALA A 136 -15.67 -7.45 -0.12
CA ALA A 136 -14.48 -7.77 0.66
C ALA A 136 -13.36 -8.36 -0.20
N ALA A 137 -13.69 -9.14 -1.25
CA ALA A 137 -12.69 -9.62 -2.19
C ALA A 137 -11.99 -8.46 -2.92
N GLY A 138 -12.77 -7.46 -3.36
CA GLY A 138 -12.22 -6.25 -3.99
C GLY A 138 -11.34 -5.43 -3.04
N ALA A 139 -11.69 -5.34 -1.76
CA ALA A 139 -10.84 -4.69 -0.75
C ALA A 139 -9.51 -5.45 -0.56
N LYS A 140 -9.58 -6.78 -0.50
CA LYS A 140 -8.40 -7.65 -0.39
C LYS A 140 -7.48 -7.54 -1.59
N GLU A 141 -8.03 -7.49 -2.80
CA GLU A 141 -7.24 -7.29 -4.03
C GLU A 141 -6.43 -5.98 -4.01
N VAL A 142 -6.98 -4.90 -3.45
CA VAL A 142 -6.25 -3.63 -3.28
C VAL A 142 -5.06 -3.83 -2.34
N LEU A 143 -5.29 -4.46 -1.18
CA LEU A 143 -4.23 -4.72 -0.20
C LEU A 143 -3.16 -5.67 -0.75
N GLU A 144 -3.53 -6.69 -1.51
CA GLU A 144 -2.58 -7.61 -2.18
C GLU A 144 -1.75 -6.91 -3.25
N TRP A 145 -2.38 -6.04 -4.04
CA TRP A 145 -1.65 -5.26 -5.02
C TRP A 145 -0.66 -4.29 -4.37
N ILE A 146 -1.06 -3.66 -3.25
CA ILE A 146 -0.13 -2.87 -2.44
C ILE A 146 1.00 -3.77 -1.93
N SER A 147 0.74 -4.95 -1.38
CA SER A 147 1.80 -5.82 -0.85
C SER A 147 2.83 -6.24 -1.90
N GLN A 148 2.40 -6.41 -3.16
CA GLN A 148 3.26 -6.86 -4.26
C GLN A 148 4.05 -5.73 -4.94
N SER A 149 3.72 -4.47 -4.66
CA SER A 149 4.37 -3.32 -5.29
C SER A 149 5.80 -3.11 -4.79
N PRO A 150 6.79 -2.87 -5.68
CA PRO A 150 8.16 -2.57 -5.27
C PRO A 150 8.27 -1.26 -4.48
N TYR A 151 7.28 -0.37 -4.61
CA TYR A 151 7.26 0.93 -3.96
C TYR A 151 6.78 0.88 -2.50
N THR A 152 6.28 -0.26 -2.03
CA THR A 152 5.61 -0.37 -0.72
C THR A 152 6.54 -0.09 0.45
N ALA A 153 7.80 -0.53 0.38
CA ALA A 153 8.79 -0.33 1.45
C ALA A 153 9.46 1.07 1.43
N GLU A 154 9.02 1.98 0.55
CA GLU A 154 9.66 3.28 0.35
C GLU A 154 9.11 4.38 1.28
N GLY A 155 10.03 5.05 1.98
CA GLY A 155 9.78 6.35 2.64
C GLY A 155 8.45 6.48 3.39
N GLU A 156 7.68 7.51 3.00
CA GLU A 156 6.37 7.86 3.59
C GLU A 156 5.25 6.89 3.20
N ASN A 157 5.41 6.05 2.18
CA ASN A 157 4.35 5.13 1.75
C ASN A 157 3.97 4.17 2.87
N VAL A 158 4.99 3.63 3.55
CA VAL A 158 4.82 2.76 4.72
C VAL A 158 4.04 3.47 5.82
N LEU A 159 4.32 4.76 6.06
CA LEU A 159 3.61 5.51 7.09
C LEU A 159 2.13 5.67 6.75
N ASN A 160 1.79 5.90 5.49
CA ASN A 160 0.41 5.97 5.05
C ASN A 160 -0.30 4.61 5.15
N ILE A 161 0.40 3.52 4.84
CA ILE A 161 -0.09 2.15 5.09
C ILE A 161 -0.34 1.94 6.59
N PHE A 162 0.58 2.32 7.47
CA PHE A 162 0.40 2.18 8.92
C PHE A 162 -0.84 2.90 9.47
N LYS A 163 -1.28 3.99 8.82
CA LYS A 163 -2.49 4.72 9.19
C LYS A 163 -3.78 4.04 8.71
N ALA A 164 -3.70 3.19 7.70
CA ALA A 164 -4.82 2.58 6.98
C ALA A 164 -5.47 1.42 7.75
N THR A 165 -5.77 1.61 9.04
CA THR A 165 -6.23 0.52 9.92
C THR A 165 -7.74 0.50 10.18
N LYS A 166 -8.46 1.53 9.71
CA LYS A 166 -9.87 1.71 10.03
C LYS A 166 -10.73 0.69 9.25
N GLY A 167 -11.60 -0.02 9.97
CA GLY A 167 -12.52 -0.99 9.38
C GLY A 167 -11.86 -2.28 8.88
N LEU A 168 -10.61 -2.55 9.28
CA LEU A 168 -9.97 -3.86 9.05
C LEU A 168 -10.59 -4.91 9.97
N ASP A 169 -11.10 -5.99 9.38
CA ASP A 169 -11.62 -7.17 10.08
C ASP A 169 -11.50 -8.41 9.18
N GLY A 170 -11.50 -9.60 9.78
CA GLY A 170 -11.38 -10.90 9.11
C GLY A 170 -10.23 -10.95 8.09
N MET A 171 -10.55 -11.29 6.84
CA MET A 171 -9.55 -11.44 5.79
C MET A 171 -8.75 -10.15 5.49
N LEU A 172 -9.32 -8.97 5.77
CA LEU A 172 -8.65 -7.70 5.50
C LEU A 172 -7.61 -7.40 6.57
N SER A 173 -7.90 -7.71 7.84
CA SER A 173 -6.89 -7.67 8.89
C SER A 173 -5.74 -8.64 8.64
N ASP A 174 -6.04 -9.84 8.12
CA ASP A 174 -5.02 -10.84 7.79
C ASP A 174 -4.10 -10.31 6.68
N GLN A 175 -4.67 -9.83 5.57
CA GLN A 175 -3.88 -9.30 4.46
C GLN A 175 -3.09 -8.05 4.83
N TYR A 176 -3.66 -7.15 5.63
CA TYR A 176 -2.93 -6.00 6.17
C TYR A 176 -1.76 -6.45 7.05
N GLY A 177 -1.99 -7.45 7.91
CA GLY A 177 -0.96 -8.07 8.76
C GLY A 177 0.22 -8.62 7.95
N VAL A 178 -0.03 -9.23 6.78
CA VAL A 178 1.03 -9.68 5.85
C VAL A 178 1.93 -8.51 5.46
N ILE A 179 1.35 -7.37 5.06
CA ILE A 179 2.10 -6.19 4.60
C ILE A 179 3.01 -5.65 5.71
N VAL A 180 2.43 -5.36 6.88
CA VAL A 180 3.19 -4.75 7.98
C VAL A 180 4.15 -5.74 8.65
N GLY A 181 3.80 -7.03 8.67
CA GLY A 181 4.64 -8.12 9.12
C GLY A 181 5.86 -8.35 8.23
N GLU A 182 5.67 -8.32 6.91
CA GLU A 182 6.79 -8.37 5.96
C GLU A 182 7.72 -7.17 6.11
N PHE A 183 7.18 -5.96 6.24
CA PHE A 183 8.00 -4.77 6.47
C PHE A 183 8.82 -4.88 7.76
N PHE A 184 8.19 -5.34 8.85
CA PHE A 184 8.87 -5.59 10.13
C PHE A 184 10.02 -6.60 10.01
N ARG A 185 9.81 -7.70 9.27
CA ARG A 185 10.84 -8.74 9.07
C ARG A 185 12.00 -8.27 8.22
N ASN A 186 11.71 -7.46 7.20
CA ASN A 186 12.71 -6.98 6.26
C ASN A 186 13.59 -5.88 6.87
N ASP A 187 13.01 -4.95 7.63
CA ASP A 187 13.74 -3.86 8.26
C ASP A 187 13.10 -3.42 9.58
N THR A 188 13.39 -4.18 10.64
CA THR A 188 12.84 -3.94 11.98
C THR A 188 13.19 -2.55 12.55
N GLU A 189 14.39 -2.03 12.27
CA GLU A 189 14.79 -0.71 12.77
C GLU A 189 14.00 0.41 12.09
N LYS A 190 13.82 0.32 10.77
CA LYS A 190 13.01 1.29 10.02
C LYS A 190 11.53 1.18 10.37
N TYR A 191 11.02 -0.03 10.61
CA TYR A 191 9.67 -0.25 11.15
C TYR A 191 9.48 0.53 12.45
N VAL A 192 10.37 0.37 13.42
CA VAL A 192 10.27 1.06 14.72
C VAL A 192 10.30 2.57 14.54
N LYS A 193 11.25 3.09 13.76
CA LYS A 193 11.39 4.54 13.49
C LYS A 193 10.16 5.15 12.83
N LEU A 194 9.60 4.47 11.83
CA LEU A 194 8.43 4.98 11.11
C LEU A 194 7.17 4.89 11.96
N LEU A 195 6.96 3.77 12.64
CA LEU A 195 5.77 3.57 13.45
C LEU A 195 5.74 4.50 14.68
N ALA A 196 6.91 4.86 15.22
CA ALA A 196 7.06 5.81 16.32
C ALA A 196 6.56 7.24 15.99
N ARG A 197 6.26 7.53 14.72
CA ARG A 197 5.69 8.80 14.26
C ARG A 197 4.17 8.86 14.41
N LEU A 198 3.52 7.75 14.77
CA LEU A 198 2.08 7.69 15.00
C LEU A 198 1.75 7.95 16.48
N ASP A 199 0.46 8.18 16.75
CA ASP A 199 -0.05 8.19 18.13
C ASP A 199 -0.03 6.77 18.72
N ARG A 200 -0.05 6.69 20.06
CA ARG A 200 0.05 5.41 20.79
C ARG A 200 -1.04 4.41 20.42
N GLN A 201 -2.26 4.86 20.15
CA GLN A 201 -3.36 3.97 19.80
C GLN A 201 -3.13 3.33 18.42
N SER A 202 -2.65 4.13 17.46
CA SER A 202 -2.27 3.63 16.15
C SER A 202 -1.07 2.68 16.23
N ILE A 203 -0.05 2.99 17.05
CA ILE A 203 1.09 2.10 17.31
C ILE A 203 0.61 0.73 17.80
N ASP A 204 -0.18 0.69 18.86
CA ASP A 204 -0.67 -0.55 19.47
C ASP A 204 -1.46 -1.39 18.46
N ARG A 205 -2.28 -0.74 17.64
CA ARG A 205 -3.10 -1.41 16.63
C ARG A 205 -2.25 -2.04 15.53
N VAL A 206 -1.27 -1.31 14.99
CA VAL A 206 -0.37 -1.86 13.97
C VAL A 206 0.47 -2.99 14.54
N CYS A 207 1.03 -2.83 15.75
CA CYS A 207 1.76 -3.90 16.43
C CYS A 207 0.93 -5.18 16.59
N ARG A 208 -0.38 -5.08 16.90
CA ARG A 208 -1.24 -6.27 16.97
C ARG A 208 -1.34 -6.97 15.61
N PHE A 209 -1.65 -6.25 14.54
CA PHE A 209 -1.71 -6.84 13.19
C PHE A 209 -0.38 -7.45 12.76
N THR A 210 0.74 -6.78 13.07
CA THR A 210 2.08 -7.30 12.81
C THR A 210 2.33 -8.61 13.55
N ALA A 211 1.93 -8.73 14.83
CA ALA A 211 2.09 -9.96 15.60
C ALA A 211 1.23 -11.09 15.01
N ASP A 212 -0.05 -10.85 14.75
CA ASP A 212 -1.00 -11.89 14.32
C ASP A 212 -0.58 -12.60 13.02
N ASN A 213 0.21 -11.94 12.16
CA ASN A 213 0.61 -12.46 10.85
C ASN A 213 2.11 -12.81 10.72
N ASN A 214 2.94 -12.55 11.74
CA ASN A 214 4.39 -12.75 11.61
C ASN A 214 4.88 -14.19 11.76
N TYR A 215 4.09 -15.07 12.37
CA TYR A 215 4.59 -16.34 12.92
C TYR A 215 4.42 -17.56 12.02
N TYR A 216 4.30 -17.36 10.71
CA TYR A 216 4.30 -18.51 9.78
C TYR A 216 5.65 -19.23 9.71
N HIS A 217 6.75 -18.59 10.14
CA HIS A 217 8.12 -19.07 9.89
C HIS A 217 9.11 -18.93 11.06
N VAL A 218 8.69 -18.38 12.19
CA VAL A 218 9.54 -18.16 13.39
C VAL A 218 8.71 -18.47 14.63
N GLU A 219 9.27 -19.18 15.60
CA GLU A 219 8.61 -19.41 16.88
C GLU A 219 8.44 -18.07 17.61
N PRO A 220 7.24 -17.74 18.11
CA PRO A 220 7.00 -16.44 18.75
C PRO A 220 7.96 -16.09 19.89
N GLU A 221 8.41 -17.07 20.67
CA GLU A 221 9.40 -16.90 21.74
C GLU A 221 10.75 -16.46 21.20
N GLU A 222 11.22 -17.05 20.09
CA GLU A 222 12.46 -16.65 19.41
C GLU A 222 12.35 -15.21 18.88
N ALA A 223 11.16 -14.79 18.44
CA ALA A 223 10.93 -13.41 18.03
C ALA A 223 11.03 -12.44 19.21
N VAL A 224 10.52 -12.79 20.39
CA VAL A 224 10.66 -11.99 21.62
C VAL A 224 12.14 -11.81 21.99
N GLU A 225 12.91 -12.90 21.97
CA GLU A 225 14.35 -12.86 22.24
C GLU A 225 15.09 -12.01 21.22
N SER A 226 14.83 -12.21 19.92
CA SER A 226 15.48 -11.48 18.83
C SER A 226 15.22 -9.98 18.90
N ILE A 227 13.98 -9.56 19.16
CA ILE A 227 13.61 -8.15 19.28
C ILE A 227 14.26 -7.53 20.52
N THR A 228 14.21 -8.23 21.65
CA THR A 228 14.82 -7.76 22.90
C THR A 228 16.31 -7.53 22.71
N ALA A 229 17.04 -8.52 22.20
CA ALA A 229 18.48 -8.43 21.96
C ALA A 229 18.84 -7.33 20.94
N ARG A 230 18.00 -7.11 19.92
CA ARG A 230 18.25 -6.10 18.88
C ARG A 230 18.19 -4.66 19.41
N PHE A 231 17.33 -4.40 20.39
CA PHE A 231 17.08 -3.07 20.94
C PHE A 231 17.65 -2.84 22.35
N GLU A 232 18.20 -3.87 22.98
CA GLU A 232 18.86 -3.75 24.28
C GLU A 232 20.03 -2.76 24.22
N GLY A 233 20.07 -1.84 25.19
CA GLY A 233 21.13 -0.83 25.30
C GLY A 233 21.18 0.23 24.19
N ARG A 234 20.26 0.19 23.21
CA ARG A 234 20.15 1.22 22.16
C ARG A 234 19.61 2.52 22.76
N ASP A 235 20.10 3.64 22.23
CA ASP A 235 19.52 4.96 22.51
C ASP A 235 18.25 5.13 21.65
N LEU A 236 17.10 4.92 22.29
CA LEU A 236 15.77 5.02 21.69
C LEU A 236 15.04 6.20 22.28
N THR A 237 14.35 6.95 21.41
CA THR A 237 13.35 7.92 21.84
C THR A 237 12.22 7.24 22.59
N ASP A 238 11.45 8.01 23.37
CA ASP A 238 10.31 7.48 24.13
C ASP A 238 9.27 6.81 23.23
N SER A 239 9.04 7.35 22.03
CA SER A 239 8.11 6.77 21.06
C SER A 239 8.64 5.49 20.45
N GLU A 240 9.93 5.41 20.09
CA GLU A 240 10.53 4.18 19.57
C GLU A 240 10.54 3.07 20.62
N ARG A 241 10.88 3.41 21.87
CA ARG A 241 10.81 2.48 23.00
C ARG A 241 9.39 1.95 23.18
N TYR A 242 8.39 2.84 23.10
CA TYR A 242 6.98 2.43 23.15
C TYR A 242 6.61 1.46 22.03
N VAL A 243 7.06 1.68 20.80
CA VAL A 243 6.83 0.74 19.69
C VAL A 243 7.42 -0.64 20.01
N VAL A 244 8.65 -0.71 20.52
CA VAL A 244 9.30 -1.98 20.88
C VAL A 244 8.50 -2.69 21.97
N ASP A 245 8.11 -1.97 23.03
CA ASP A 245 7.34 -2.53 24.13
C ASP A 245 5.95 -3.01 23.68
N SER A 246 5.24 -2.21 22.86
CA SER A 246 3.95 -2.58 22.29
C SER A 246 4.06 -3.77 21.35
N MET A 247 5.17 -3.87 20.60
CA MET A 247 5.43 -5.04 19.77
C MET A 247 5.57 -6.28 20.66
N LEU A 248 6.53 -6.29 21.59
CA LEU A 248 6.77 -7.42 22.51
C LEU A 248 5.49 -7.84 23.27
N LYS A 249 4.68 -6.87 23.69
CA LYS A 249 3.39 -7.12 24.33
C LYS A 249 2.43 -7.85 23.40
N ALA A 250 2.29 -7.41 22.15
CA ALA A 250 1.41 -8.04 21.17
C ALA A 250 1.84 -9.49 20.86
N ILE A 251 3.15 -9.74 20.73
CA ILE A 251 3.69 -11.10 20.52
C ILE A 251 3.34 -12.02 21.69
N LYS A 252 3.55 -11.56 22.93
CA LYS A 252 3.24 -12.33 24.14
C LYS A 252 1.75 -12.62 24.29
N ALA A 253 0.89 -11.68 23.89
CA ALA A 253 -0.55 -11.90 23.85
C ALA A 253 -0.91 -13.00 22.84
N TYR A 254 -0.36 -12.94 21.62
CA TYR A 254 -0.55 -13.98 20.61
C TYR A 254 -0.14 -15.38 21.10
N ILE A 255 1.02 -15.50 21.74
CA ILE A 255 1.50 -16.76 22.36
C ILE A 255 0.47 -17.31 23.34
N THR A 256 -0.03 -16.44 24.22
CA THR A 256 -0.96 -16.82 25.28
C THR A 256 -2.28 -17.33 24.70
N GLU A 257 -2.84 -16.63 23.71
CA GLU A 257 -4.10 -17.00 23.06
C GLU A 257 -4.00 -18.32 22.27
N LYS A 258 -2.83 -18.63 21.69
CA LYS A 258 -2.62 -19.89 20.95
C LYS A 258 -2.28 -21.08 21.85
N SER A 259 -1.89 -20.83 23.10
CA SER A 259 -1.54 -21.87 24.08
C SER A 259 -2.73 -22.36 24.91
N THR A 260 -3.88 -21.69 24.81
CA THR A 260 -5.15 -22.04 25.48
C THR A 260 -6.12 -22.75 24.55
#